data_AF-A0AAW1RWG2-F1
#
_entry.id   AF-A0AAW1RWG2-F1
#
_cell.length_a   1.000
_cell.length_b   1.000
_cell.length_c   1.000
_cell.angle_alpha   90.00
_cell.angle_beta   90.00
_cell.angle_gamma   90.00
#
_symmetry.space_group_name_H-M   'P 1'
#
loop_
_entity.id
_entity.type
_entity.pdbx_description
1 polymer ?
#
loop_
_entity_poly.entity_id
_entity_poly.type
_entity_poly.pdbx_seq_one_letter_code
_entity_poly.pdbx_strand_id
1 'polypeptide(L)'
;MPNYTQEQAVAFLQKVESQDGSSVYDHLARVVLRILEEQPSDAVDLLETTPELPIDPDTGLPVGSEAPNTCQCADVTGEAALLAAVGAGLGAREAATAALAVHALGADAALGAASARFWGKLLGVHADYYVFEAALRPPDDAAGEEAAGGAAFFVCNRLGGPLARLPPAEPRHIAGAQRVKRFLTGRLDAPVVGVRSVLWPGAVAVAAPGAAKHACSYMGWGVKAAPFLPPPPPPVPDEYSAELVESAELPLFKPPEPAAPEDAAEEEA
;
A
#
# COMPACT_ATOMS: atom_id res chain seq x y z
N MET A 1 5.00 -47.94 -0.69
CA MET A 1 4.34 -46.67 -0.33
C MET A 1 4.49 -46.48 1.18
N PRO A 2 4.68 -45.27 1.70
CA PRO A 2 4.72 -45.07 3.15
C PRO A 2 3.41 -45.57 3.79
N ASN A 3 3.51 -46.48 4.76
CA ASN A 3 2.38 -46.99 5.53
C ASN A 3 1.99 -45.95 6.58
N TYR A 4 1.16 -44.98 6.20
CA TYR A 4 0.52 -44.09 7.16
C TYR A 4 -0.66 -44.81 7.84
N THR A 5 -0.76 -44.73 9.16
CA THR A 5 -1.96 -45.17 9.88
C THR A 5 -3.06 -44.11 9.78
N GLN A 6 -4.33 -44.50 9.94
CA GLN A 6 -5.47 -43.58 9.84
C GLN A 6 -5.34 -42.41 10.84
N GLU A 7 -4.92 -42.69 12.06
CA GLU A 7 -4.70 -41.68 13.10
C GLU A 7 -3.60 -40.69 12.72
N GLN A 8 -2.51 -41.17 12.10
CA GLN A 8 -1.43 -40.32 11.62
C GLN A 8 -1.88 -39.44 10.46
N ALA A 9 -2.72 -39.95 9.55
CA ALA A 9 -3.25 -39.19 8.43
C ALA A 9 -4.21 -38.08 8.89
N VAL A 10 -5.12 -38.38 9.82
CA VAL A 10 -6.04 -37.38 10.38
C VAL A 10 -5.28 -36.30 11.16
N ALA A 11 -4.33 -36.71 12.02
CA ALA A 11 -3.49 -35.77 12.76
C ALA A 11 -2.62 -34.89 11.85
N PHE A 12 -2.25 -35.38 10.67
CA PHE A 12 -1.53 -34.58 9.67
C PHE A 12 -2.45 -33.55 9.00
N LEU A 13 -3.64 -33.96 8.55
CA LEU A 13 -4.60 -33.08 7.88
C LEU A 13 -5.15 -31.96 8.78
N GLN A 14 -5.19 -32.19 10.10
CA GLN A 14 -5.60 -31.19 11.10
C GLN A 14 -4.51 -30.17 11.44
N LYS A 15 -3.23 -30.48 11.20
CA LYS A 15 -2.11 -29.57 11.50
C LYS A 15 -1.85 -28.53 10.43
N VAL A 16 -2.28 -28.79 9.19
CA VAL A 16 -1.99 -27.92 8.05
C VAL A 16 -3.05 -26.82 8.01
N GLU A 17 -2.67 -25.64 8.47
CA GLU A 17 -3.53 -24.44 8.49
C GLU A 17 -3.28 -23.59 7.24
N SER A 18 -4.36 -23.15 6.59
CA SER A 18 -4.32 -22.11 5.56
C SER A 18 -4.21 -20.72 6.20
N GLN A 19 -3.91 -19.68 5.41
CA GLN A 19 -3.88 -18.28 5.86
C GLN A 19 -5.21 -17.83 6.50
N ASP A 20 -6.32 -18.50 6.17
CA ASP A 20 -7.66 -18.26 6.71
C ASP A 20 -7.93 -18.97 8.05
N GLY A 21 -6.92 -19.64 8.64
CA GLY A 21 -7.03 -20.34 9.92
C GLY A 21 -7.86 -21.63 9.89
N SER A 22 -8.22 -22.14 8.71
CA SER A 22 -8.91 -23.43 8.56
C SER A 22 -7.93 -24.55 8.20
N SER A 23 -8.14 -25.73 8.80
CA SER A 23 -7.39 -26.92 8.46
C SER A 23 -7.97 -27.60 7.21
N VAL A 24 -7.13 -28.37 6.50
CA VAL A 24 -7.59 -29.18 5.34
C VAL A 24 -8.69 -30.16 5.75
N TYR A 25 -8.59 -30.70 6.97
CA TYR A 25 -9.61 -31.59 7.53
C TYR A 25 -10.97 -30.87 7.69
N ASP A 26 -10.98 -29.67 8.27
CA ASP A 26 -12.22 -28.93 8.53
C ASP A 26 -12.90 -28.44 7.25
N HIS A 27 -12.09 -28.14 6.22
CA HIS A 27 -12.61 -27.76 4.91
C HIS A 27 -13.27 -28.95 4.21
N LEU A 28 -12.57 -30.09 4.10
CA LEU A 28 -13.11 -31.29 3.46
C LEU A 28 -14.33 -31.84 4.21
N ALA A 29 -14.33 -31.80 5.54
CA ALA A 29 -15.47 -32.21 6.35
C ALA A 29 -16.72 -31.37 6.04
N ARG A 30 -16.58 -30.04 5.91
CA ARG A 30 -17.70 -29.15 5.54
C ARG A 30 -18.23 -29.43 4.13
N VAL A 31 -17.35 -29.68 3.17
CA VAL A 31 -17.74 -30.01 1.79
C VAL A 31 -18.53 -31.33 1.75
N VAL A 32 -18.03 -32.36 2.42
CA VAL A 32 -18.69 -33.68 2.47
C VAL A 32 -20.03 -33.59 3.19
N LEU A 33 -20.12 -32.83 4.30
CA LEU A 33 -21.39 -32.60 5.00
C LEU A 33 -22.43 -31.95 4.09
N ARG A 34 -22.05 -30.95 3.30
CA ARG A 34 -22.96 -30.27 2.37
C ARG A 34 -23.46 -31.18 1.26
N ILE A 35 -22.59 -32.03 0.70
CA ILE A 35 -22.99 -33.04 -0.31
C ILE A 35 -24.02 -34.00 0.27
N LEU A 36 -23.86 -34.39 1.53
CA LEU A 36 -24.81 -35.26 2.23
C LEU A 36 -26.16 -34.58 2.48
N GLU A 37 -26.18 -33.27 2.71
CA GLU A 37 -27.40 -32.48 2.90
C GLU A 37 -28.14 -32.21 1.58
N GLU A 38 -27.43 -31.81 0.53
CA GLU A 38 -28.03 -31.38 -0.76
C GLU A 38 -28.39 -32.55 -1.68
N GLN A 39 -27.81 -33.74 -1.47
CA GLN A 39 -28.00 -34.95 -2.30
C GLN A 39 -28.07 -34.69 -3.82
N PRO A 40 -27.06 -34.05 -4.40
CA PRO A 40 -27.05 -33.74 -5.83
C PRO A 40 -26.92 -35.02 -6.68
N SER A 41 -27.47 -34.96 -7.90
CA SER A 41 -27.34 -36.06 -8.88
C SER A 41 -25.91 -36.26 -9.38
N ASP A 42 -25.07 -35.21 -9.34
CA ASP A 42 -23.66 -35.27 -9.70
C ASP A 42 -22.80 -34.62 -8.61
N ALA A 43 -22.40 -35.43 -7.63
CA ALA A 43 -21.66 -34.98 -6.45
C ALA A 43 -20.17 -34.69 -6.73
N VAL A 44 -19.63 -35.18 -7.86
CA VAL A 44 -18.21 -35.02 -8.20
C VAL A 44 -17.94 -33.61 -8.71
N ASP A 45 -18.80 -33.08 -9.59
CA ASP A 45 -18.69 -31.72 -10.10
C ASP A 45 -18.83 -30.64 -9.01
N LEU A 46 -19.66 -30.89 -7.99
CA LEU A 46 -19.79 -30.02 -6.82
C LEU A 46 -18.56 -30.01 -5.91
N LEU A 47 -17.76 -31.08 -5.94
CA LEU A 47 -16.51 -31.14 -5.18
C LEU A 47 -15.39 -30.34 -5.86
N GLU A 48 -15.44 -30.21 -7.19
CA GLU A 48 -14.49 -29.42 -7.98
C GLU A 48 -14.86 -27.92 -8.03
N THR A 49 -16.12 -27.59 -7.81
CA THR A 49 -16.60 -26.20 -7.77
C THR A 49 -16.25 -25.59 -6.41
N THR A 50 -15.12 -24.88 -6.34
CA THR A 50 -14.63 -24.13 -5.16
C THR A 50 -15.79 -23.41 -4.43
N PRO A 51 -15.86 -23.46 -3.08
CA PRO A 51 -16.97 -22.92 -2.32
C PRO A 51 -16.87 -21.39 -2.21
N GLU A 52 -17.19 -20.70 -3.30
CA GLU A 52 -17.78 -19.37 -3.18
C GLU A 52 -19.27 -19.55 -2.88
N LEU A 53 -19.83 -18.67 -2.05
CA LEU A 53 -21.25 -18.67 -1.69
C LEU A 53 -22.13 -18.89 -2.95
N PRO A 54 -23.25 -19.64 -2.86
CA PRO A 54 -24.11 -19.90 -4.01
C PRO A 54 -24.41 -18.59 -4.75
N ILE A 55 -24.06 -18.51 -6.03
CA ILE A 55 -24.34 -17.31 -6.82
C ILE A 55 -25.81 -17.35 -7.22
N ASP A 56 -26.57 -16.32 -6.84
CA ASP A 56 -27.94 -16.15 -7.30
C ASP A 56 -27.94 -15.90 -8.82
N PRO A 57 -28.62 -16.76 -9.62
CA PRO A 57 -28.58 -16.70 -11.08
C PRO A 57 -29.18 -15.41 -11.66
N ASP A 58 -30.07 -14.73 -10.93
CA ASP A 58 -30.73 -13.51 -11.41
C ASP A 58 -29.91 -12.25 -11.09
N THR A 59 -29.20 -12.25 -9.96
CA THR A 59 -28.42 -11.08 -9.51
C THR A 59 -26.92 -11.20 -9.77
N GLY A 60 -26.43 -12.43 -9.99
CA GLY A 60 -24.99 -12.71 -10.11
C GLY A 60 -24.22 -12.48 -8.82
N LEU A 61 -24.91 -12.37 -7.67
CA LEU A 61 -24.33 -12.10 -6.37
C LEU A 61 -24.36 -13.34 -5.46
N PRO A 62 -23.41 -13.48 -4.52
CA PRO A 62 -23.43 -14.55 -3.55
C PRO A 62 -24.61 -14.45 -2.56
N VAL A 63 -25.34 -15.55 -2.37
CA VAL A 63 -26.47 -15.67 -1.43
C VAL A 63 -25.99 -15.54 0.01
N GLY A 64 -26.60 -14.63 0.78
CA GLY A 64 -26.26 -14.34 2.18
C GLY A 64 -25.23 -13.21 2.39
N SER A 65 -24.82 -12.52 1.32
CA SER A 65 -23.98 -11.33 1.39
C SER A 65 -24.71 -10.17 2.07
N GLU A 66 -24.01 -9.41 2.91
CA GLU A 66 -24.45 -8.09 3.35
C GLU A 66 -24.76 -7.21 2.12
N ALA A 67 -25.71 -6.27 2.26
CA ALA A 67 -26.08 -5.38 1.18
C ALA A 67 -24.84 -4.59 0.72
N PRO A 68 -24.56 -4.53 -0.59
CA PRO A 68 -23.34 -3.93 -1.10
C PRO A 68 -23.30 -2.43 -0.78
N ASN A 69 -22.11 -1.94 -0.46
CA ASN A 69 -21.87 -0.52 -0.27
C ASN A 69 -22.12 0.27 -1.56
N THR A 70 -22.73 1.44 -1.44
CA THR A 70 -22.90 2.38 -2.54
C THR A 70 -21.66 3.27 -2.63
N CYS A 71 -20.93 3.18 -3.75
CA CYS A 71 -19.73 3.99 -3.99
C CYS A 71 -19.79 4.66 -5.37
N GLN A 72 -19.12 5.80 -5.51
CA GLN A 72 -18.86 6.40 -6.81
C GLN A 72 -17.59 5.79 -7.40
N CYS A 73 -17.70 5.06 -8.50
CA CYS A 73 -16.56 4.48 -9.20
C CYS A 73 -16.29 5.17 -10.54
N ALA A 74 -15.02 5.25 -10.93
CA ALA A 74 -14.63 5.72 -12.25
C ALA A 74 -14.96 4.67 -13.34
N ASP A 75 -15.22 5.13 -14.56
CA ASP A 75 -15.50 4.29 -15.75
C ASP A 75 -14.19 3.68 -16.29
N VAL A 76 -13.60 2.74 -15.54
CA VAL A 76 -12.30 2.12 -15.85
C VAL A 76 -12.28 1.51 -17.25
N THR A 77 -13.39 0.92 -17.71
CA THR A 77 -13.50 0.32 -19.05
C THR A 77 -13.47 1.38 -20.14
N GLY A 78 -14.22 2.48 -19.97
CA GLY A 78 -14.18 3.61 -20.88
C GLY A 78 -12.81 4.30 -20.91
N GLU A 79 -12.18 4.48 -19.75
CA GLU A 79 -10.82 5.02 -19.65
C GLU A 79 -9.79 4.12 -20.34
N ALA A 80 -9.90 2.81 -20.19
CA ALA A 80 -9.03 1.86 -20.85
C ALA A 80 -9.19 1.88 -22.37
N ALA A 81 -10.40 2.07 -22.90
CA ALA A 81 -10.61 2.26 -24.33
C ALA A 81 -9.92 3.53 -24.86
N LEU A 82 -9.95 4.63 -24.09
CA LEU A 82 -9.25 5.86 -24.44
C LEU A 82 -7.73 5.70 -24.40
N LEU A 83 -7.21 4.98 -23.40
CA LEU A 83 -5.78 4.69 -23.28
C LEU A 83 -5.31 3.76 -24.39
N ALA A 84 -6.08 2.70 -24.69
CA ALA A 84 -5.77 1.77 -25.77
C ALA A 84 -5.68 2.48 -27.13
N ALA A 85 -6.53 3.49 -27.34
CA ALA A 85 -6.50 4.30 -28.56
C ALA A 85 -5.21 5.10 -28.74
N VAL A 86 -4.44 5.40 -27.68
CA VAL A 86 -3.09 6.01 -27.79
C VAL A 86 -1.95 4.98 -27.72
N GLY A 87 -2.28 3.68 -27.71
CA GLY A 87 -1.30 2.61 -27.49
C GLY A 87 -0.73 2.58 -26.08
N ALA A 88 -1.46 3.11 -25.10
CA ALA A 88 -1.13 3.04 -23.68
C ALA A 88 -2.21 2.26 -22.93
N GLY A 89 -2.02 2.03 -21.64
CA GLY A 89 -3.05 1.39 -20.83
C GLY A 89 -2.86 -0.12 -20.64
N LEU A 90 -3.81 -0.72 -19.93
CA LEU A 90 -3.94 -2.16 -19.80
C LEU A 90 -4.61 -2.71 -21.06
N GLY A 91 -4.38 -3.99 -21.37
CA GLY A 91 -5.16 -4.67 -22.41
C GLY A 91 -6.65 -4.74 -22.02
N ALA A 92 -7.56 -4.78 -23.00
CA ALA A 92 -9.01 -4.73 -22.76
C ALA A 92 -9.51 -5.76 -21.73
N ARG A 93 -8.95 -6.99 -21.75
CA ARG A 93 -9.28 -8.04 -20.79
C ARG A 93 -8.82 -7.70 -19.37
N GLU A 94 -7.61 -7.16 -19.23
CA GLU A 94 -7.02 -6.79 -17.94
C GLU A 94 -7.71 -5.54 -17.36
N ALA A 95 -8.08 -4.58 -18.21
CA ALA A 95 -8.88 -3.43 -17.83
C ALA A 95 -10.28 -3.82 -17.34
N ALA A 96 -10.95 -4.77 -18.01
CA ALA A 96 -12.24 -5.27 -17.56
C ALA A 96 -12.13 -5.96 -16.18
N THR A 97 -11.08 -6.74 -15.95
CA THR A 97 -10.83 -7.33 -14.63
C THR A 97 -10.49 -6.26 -13.58
N ALA A 98 -9.76 -5.21 -13.95
CA ALA A 98 -9.50 -4.08 -13.06
C ALA A 98 -10.78 -3.30 -12.70
N ALA A 99 -11.71 -3.15 -13.65
CA ALA A 99 -13.01 -2.55 -13.41
C ALA A 99 -13.83 -3.35 -12.40
N LEU A 100 -13.85 -4.69 -12.53
CA LEU A 100 -14.48 -5.58 -11.56
C LEU A 100 -13.82 -5.50 -10.18
N ALA A 101 -12.49 -5.38 -10.13
CA ALA A 101 -11.77 -5.21 -8.87
C ALA A 101 -12.09 -3.88 -8.17
N VAL A 102 -12.22 -2.77 -8.93
CA VAL A 102 -12.68 -1.48 -8.39
C VAL A 102 -14.10 -1.59 -7.85
N HIS A 103 -14.99 -2.27 -8.59
CA HIS A 103 -16.36 -2.50 -8.14
C HIS A 103 -16.41 -3.34 -6.86
N ALA A 104 -15.64 -4.43 -6.78
CA ALA A 104 -15.54 -5.26 -5.59
C ALA A 104 -15.02 -4.47 -4.37
N LEU A 105 -13.97 -3.67 -4.54
CA LEU A 105 -13.44 -2.79 -3.49
C LEU A 105 -14.48 -1.76 -3.03
N GLY A 106 -15.24 -1.21 -3.96
CA GLY A 106 -16.27 -0.22 -3.68
C GLY A 106 -17.53 -0.79 -3.02
N ALA A 107 -17.87 -2.05 -3.33
CA ALA A 107 -19.02 -2.76 -2.79
C ALA A 107 -18.79 -3.31 -1.37
N ASP A 108 -17.55 -3.36 -0.89
CA ASP A 108 -17.21 -3.81 0.45
C ASP A 108 -17.81 -2.88 1.53
N ALA A 109 -18.78 -3.41 2.27
CA ALA A 109 -19.48 -2.72 3.34
C ALA A 109 -18.57 -2.40 4.54
N ALA A 110 -17.60 -3.26 4.84
CA ALA A 110 -16.67 -3.05 5.95
C ALA A 110 -15.71 -1.89 5.67
N LEU A 111 -15.37 -1.67 4.40
CA LEU A 111 -14.48 -0.59 4.00
C LEU A 111 -15.17 0.78 3.96
N GLY A 112 -16.47 0.82 3.62
CA GLY A 112 -17.25 2.07 3.61
C GLY A 112 -16.72 3.13 2.62
N ALA A 113 -16.21 2.69 1.46
CA ALA A 113 -15.64 3.59 0.46
C ALA A 113 -16.69 4.56 -0.13
N ALA A 114 -16.39 5.86 -0.13
CA ALA A 114 -17.18 6.90 -0.79
C ALA A 114 -16.93 6.91 -2.32
N SER A 115 -15.65 6.83 -2.70
CA SER A 115 -15.24 6.75 -4.10
C SER A 115 -14.09 5.78 -4.29
N ALA A 116 -14.08 5.06 -5.42
CA ALA A 116 -13.02 4.14 -5.78
C ALA A 116 -12.54 4.39 -7.22
N ARG A 117 -11.23 4.39 -7.42
CA ARG A 117 -10.58 4.64 -8.71
C ARG A 117 -9.41 3.69 -8.92
N PHE A 118 -9.24 3.26 -10.17
CA PHE A 118 -8.01 2.59 -10.58
C PHE A 118 -6.89 3.61 -10.82
N TRP A 119 -5.83 3.57 -10.01
CA TRP A 119 -4.70 4.50 -10.14
C TRP A 119 -3.77 4.06 -11.27
N GLY A 120 -3.41 2.77 -11.28
CA GLY A 120 -2.49 2.25 -12.26
C GLY A 120 -1.82 0.92 -11.89
N LYS A 121 -0.80 0.57 -12.66
CA LYS A 121 0.00 -0.65 -12.49
C LYS A 121 1.47 -0.29 -12.33
N LEU A 122 2.07 -0.79 -11.25
CA LEU A 122 3.49 -0.70 -10.97
C LEU A 122 4.15 -2.03 -11.31
N LEU A 123 5.07 -2.02 -12.26
CA LEU A 123 5.78 -3.23 -12.65
C LEU A 123 6.87 -3.56 -11.63
N GLY A 124 7.02 -4.84 -11.31
CA GLY A 124 8.06 -5.33 -10.40
C GLY A 124 8.94 -6.38 -11.05
N VAL A 125 10.00 -6.78 -10.33
CA VAL A 125 10.94 -7.81 -10.83
C VAL A 125 10.36 -9.22 -10.68
N HIS A 126 9.59 -9.46 -9.62
CA HIS A 126 9.03 -10.77 -9.28
C HIS A 126 7.50 -10.82 -9.42
N ALA A 127 6.82 -9.70 -9.19
CA ALA A 127 5.39 -9.54 -9.36
C ALA A 127 5.09 -8.06 -9.60
N ASP A 128 4.01 -7.81 -10.33
CA ASP A 128 3.48 -6.47 -10.55
C ASP A 128 2.48 -6.11 -9.44
N TYR A 129 2.24 -4.82 -9.23
CA TYR A 129 1.25 -4.31 -8.31
C TYR A 129 0.19 -3.51 -9.06
N TYR A 130 -1.07 -3.86 -8.85
CA TYR A 130 -2.21 -3.04 -9.24
C TYR A 130 -2.56 -2.14 -8.06
N VAL A 131 -2.72 -0.85 -8.32
CA VAL A 131 -2.95 0.16 -7.30
C VAL A 131 -4.34 0.76 -7.49
N PHE A 132 -5.10 0.75 -6.41
CA PHE A 132 -6.42 1.34 -6.32
C PHE A 132 -6.41 2.47 -5.30
N GLU A 133 -7.12 3.53 -5.61
CA GLU A 133 -7.31 4.69 -4.76
C GLU A 133 -8.76 4.68 -4.27
N ALA A 134 -8.97 4.76 -2.96
CA ALA A 134 -10.29 4.89 -2.39
C ALA A 134 -10.36 6.02 -1.36
N ALA A 135 -11.39 6.85 -1.45
CA ALA A 135 -11.73 7.81 -0.41
C ALA A 135 -12.72 7.14 0.53
N LEU A 136 -12.36 7.03 1.81
CA LEU A 136 -13.20 6.39 2.82
C LEU A 136 -14.18 7.42 3.40
N ARG A 137 -15.42 7.01 3.69
CA ARG A 137 -16.35 7.87 4.43
C ARG A 137 -15.83 8.05 5.86
N PRO A 138 -15.87 9.27 6.42
CA PRO A 138 -15.51 9.46 7.81
C PRO A 138 -16.46 8.65 8.70
N PRO A 139 -15.98 8.09 9.83
CA PRO A 139 -16.86 7.48 10.82
C PRO A 139 -17.83 8.54 11.36
N ASP A 140 -19.09 8.15 11.60
CA ASP A 140 -20.18 9.07 11.97
C ASP A 140 -19.90 9.93 13.22
N ASP A 141 -18.91 9.57 14.04
CA ASP A 141 -18.50 10.30 15.25
C ASP A 141 -17.46 11.43 15.03
N ALA A 142 -16.94 11.60 13.81
CA ALA A 142 -15.89 12.58 13.51
C ALA A 142 -16.45 13.87 12.90
N ALA A 143 -17.17 14.66 13.69
CA ALA A 143 -17.58 16.02 13.30
C ALA A 143 -16.44 17.02 13.53
N GLY A 144 -15.63 17.26 12.49
CA GLY A 144 -14.61 18.30 12.47
C GLY A 144 -13.97 18.44 11.08
N GLU A 145 -13.57 19.66 10.69
CA GLU A 145 -12.97 19.99 9.38
C GLU A 145 -11.62 19.30 9.08
N GLU A 146 -11.14 18.41 9.96
CA GLU A 146 -10.01 17.49 9.73
C GLU A 146 -10.42 16.15 9.09
N ALA A 147 -11.69 15.97 8.72
CA ALA A 147 -12.18 14.79 7.99
C ALA A 147 -11.93 14.84 6.47
N ALA A 148 -10.95 15.62 6.00
CA ALA A 148 -10.37 15.42 4.66
C ALA A 148 -9.50 14.15 4.70
N GLY A 149 -10.15 13.00 4.89
CA GLY A 149 -9.51 11.70 4.89
C GLY A 149 -8.75 11.54 3.57
N GLY A 150 -7.43 11.66 3.64
CA GLY A 150 -6.57 11.49 2.48
C GLY A 150 -6.87 10.17 1.79
N ALA A 151 -6.77 10.15 0.46
CA ALA A 151 -7.04 8.96 -0.32
C ALA A 151 -6.21 7.78 0.20
N ALA A 152 -6.91 6.68 0.53
CA ALA A 152 -6.30 5.44 0.94
C ALA A 152 -5.92 4.63 -0.30
N PHE A 153 -4.73 4.05 -0.30
CA PHE A 153 -4.25 3.23 -1.40
C PHE A 153 -4.30 1.75 -1.05
N PHE A 154 -4.82 0.96 -1.98
CA PHE A 154 -4.90 -0.50 -1.89
C PHE A 154 -4.09 -1.12 -3.01
N VAL A 155 -3.38 -2.20 -2.70
CA VAL A 155 -2.54 -2.90 -3.68
C VAL A 155 -2.87 -4.38 -3.73
N CYS A 156 -2.80 -4.95 -4.93
CA CYS A 156 -2.84 -6.39 -5.12
C CYS A 156 -1.85 -6.82 -6.20
N ASN A 157 -1.37 -8.05 -6.13
CA ASN A 157 -0.43 -8.59 -7.12
C ASN A 157 -1.14 -9.26 -8.30
N ARG A 158 -2.41 -9.66 -8.08
CA ARG A 158 -3.28 -10.29 -9.06
C ARG A 158 -4.68 -9.70 -8.88
N LEU A 159 -5.28 -9.25 -9.97
CA LEU A 159 -6.65 -8.74 -9.96
C LEU A 159 -7.60 -9.87 -9.50
N GLY A 160 -8.43 -9.57 -8.49
CA GLY A 160 -9.28 -10.55 -7.80
C GLY A 160 -8.61 -11.27 -6.61
N GLY A 161 -7.33 -11.02 -6.34
CA GLY A 161 -6.66 -11.48 -5.12
C GLY A 161 -6.88 -10.56 -3.91
N PRO A 162 -6.27 -10.87 -2.77
CA PRO A 162 -6.40 -10.06 -1.56
C PRO A 162 -5.86 -8.63 -1.79
N LEU A 163 -6.63 -7.64 -1.34
CA LEU A 163 -6.27 -6.22 -1.39
C LEU A 163 -5.61 -5.81 -0.07
N ALA A 164 -4.33 -5.44 -0.13
CA ALA A 164 -3.60 -4.93 1.03
C ALA A 164 -3.67 -3.40 1.07
N ARG A 165 -4.10 -2.84 2.21
CA ARG A 165 -4.07 -1.39 2.45
C ARG A 165 -2.65 -0.91 2.70
N LEU A 166 -2.22 0.13 2.01
CA LEU A 166 -0.92 0.76 2.23
C LEU A 166 -0.95 1.66 3.48
N PRO A 167 0.16 1.72 4.24
CA PRO A 167 0.29 2.68 5.33
C PRO A 167 0.35 4.11 4.78
N PRO A 168 -0.07 5.11 5.58
CA PRO A 168 0.06 6.51 5.19
C PRO A 168 1.53 6.89 4.97
N ALA A 169 1.79 7.69 3.94
CA ALA A 169 3.14 8.15 3.62
C ALA A 169 3.57 9.31 4.53
N GLU A 170 4.72 9.16 5.19
CA GLU A 170 5.34 10.24 5.94
C GLU A 170 6.34 11.03 5.08
N PRO A 171 6.61 12.32 5.37
CA PRO A 171 7.53 13.15 4.59
C PRO A 171 8.93 12.55 4.41
N ARG A 172 9.44 11.82 5.41
CA ARG A 172 10.73 11.12 5.34
C ARG A 172 10.78 10.03 4.26
N HIS A 173 9.66 9.34 4.02
CA HIS A 173 9.57 8.30 3.00
C HIS A 173 9.67 8.92 1.59
N ILE A 174 9.03 10.09 1.40
CA ILE A 174 9.08 10.85 0.16
C ILE A 174 10.50 11.32 -0.14
N ALA A 175 11.21 11.82 0.88
CA ALA A 175 12.61 12.24 0.75
C ALA A 175 13.56 11.08 0.39
N GLY A 176 13.33 9.88 0.94
CA GLY A 176 14.10 8.68 0.63
C GLY A 176 13.87 8.15 -0.79
N ALA A 177 12.61 8.15 -1.25
CA ALA A 177 12.22 7.64 -2.58
C ALA A 177 12.85 8.42 -3.74
N GLN A 178 13.22 9.69 -3.54
CA GLN A 178 13.91 10.51 -4.54
C GLN A 178 15.34 10.04 -4.86
N ARG A 179 15.87 9.03 -4.15
CA ARG A 179 17.28 8.61 -4.19
C ARG A 179 17.53 7.26 -4.91
N VAL A 180 16.60 6.73 -5.72
CA VAL A 180 16.73 5.40 -6.40
C VAL A 180 16.17 5.42 -7.84
N LYS A 181 16.73 4.64 -8.80
CA LYS A 181 16.35 4.65 -10.25
C LYS A 181 16.53 3.30 -11.00
N ARG A 182 15.55 2.86 -11.82
CA ARG A 182 15.60 1.74 -12.83
C ARG A 182 14.66 2.01 -14.06
N PHE A 183 14.74 1.22 -15.15
CA PHE A 183 14.28 1.58 -16.53
C PHE A 183 13.27 0.61 -17.20
N LEU A 184 12.51 1.06 -18.23
CA LEU A 184 12.18 0.38 -19.54
C LEU A 184 11.33 1.26 -20.51
N THR A 185 11.17 0.84 -21.80
CA THR A 185 11.23 1.69 -23.03
C THR A 185 10.10 1.55 -24.12
N GLY A 186 8.80 1.53 -23.79
CA GLY A 186 7.71 1.21 -24.77
C GLY A 186 7.34 2.28 -25.83
N ARG A 187 7.12 1.87 -27.11
CA ARG A 187 6.83 2.66 -28.34
C ARG A 187 5.32 2.90 -28.60
N LEU A 188 4.99 3.84 -29.53
CA LEU A 188 3.79 4.69 -29.55
C LEU A 188 3.35 5.02 -31.00
N ASP A 189 2.15 4.65 -31.48
CA ASP A 189 1.54 5.24 -32.72
C ASP A 189 0.01 4.95 -32.85
N ALA A 190 -0.87 5.90 -32.46
CA ALA A 190 -2.30 5.96 -32.83
C ALA A 190 -2.93 7.36 -32.57
N PRO A 191 -3.99 7.77 -33.31
CA PRO A 191 -4.49 9.16 -33.33
C PRO A 191 -5.49 9.46 -32.20
N VAL A 192 -5.00 9.99 -31.07
CA VAL A 192 -5.75 10.62 -29.97
C VAL A 192 -4.85 11.69 -29.33
N VAL A 193 -5.41 12.76 -28.76
CA VAL A 193 -4.61 13.81 -28.11
C VAL A 193 -4.33 13.42 -26.65
N GLY A 194 -3.09 13.00 -26.38
CA GLY A 194 -2.62 12.67 -25.04
C GLY A 194 -1.35 13.44 -24.71
N VAL A 195 -1.23 13.89 -23.46
CA VAL A 195 0.02 14.42 -22.91
C VAL A 195 0.67 13.34 -22.05
N ARG A 196 1.96 13.10 -22.27
CA ARG A 196 2.76 12.21 -21.44
C ARG A 196 3.71 13.01 -20.57
N SER A 197 3.87 12.61 -19.32
CA SER A 197 4.87 13.23 -18.47
C SER A 197 6.27 12.84 -18.93
N VAL A 198 7.07 13.84 -19.31
CA VAL A 198 8.50 13.65 -19.60
C VAL A 198 9.26 13.35 -18.31
N LEU A 199 8.77 13.87 -17.17
CA LEU A 199 9.38 13.71 -15.86
C LEU A 199 9.02 12.40 -15.16
N TRP A 200 7.87 11.82 -15.48
CA TRP A 200 7.40 10.54 -14.93
C TRP A 200 7.00 9.61 -16.08
N PRO A 201 7.96 8.89 -16.70
CA PRO A 201 7.66 7.95 -17.77
C PRO A 201 6.66 6.90 -17.29
N GLY A 202 5.53 6.81 -18.00
CA GLY A 202 4.38 5.98 -17.62
C GLY A 202 3.14 6.78 -17.20
N ALA A 203 3.29 8.06 -16.82
CA ALA A 203 2.14 8.93 -16.59
C ALA A 203 1.61 9.46 -17.93
N VAL A 204 0.37 9.10 -18.25
CA VAL A 204 -0.30 9.56 -19.46
C VAL A 204 -1.65 10.15 -19.07
N ALA A 205 -1.95 11.34 -19.59
CA ALA A 205 -3.26 11.94 -19.55
C ALA A 205 -3.80 12.04 -20.97
N VAL A 206 -5.01 11.54 -21.20
CA VAL A 206 -5.67 11.50 -22.52
C VAL A 206 -7.01 12.20 -22.47
N ALA A 207 -7.34 12.91 -23.55
CA ALA A 207 -8.66 13.50 -23.78
C ALA A 207 -9.05 13.34 -25.25
N ALA A 208 -10.28 12.91 -25.51
CA ALA A 208 -10.79 12.80 -26.87
C ALA A 208 -11.30 14.16 -27.39
N PRO A 209 -11.11 14.51 -28.68
CA PRO A 209 -11.61 15.76 -29.24
C PRO A 209 -13.13 15.86 -29.10
N GLY A 210 -13.63 16.90 -28.43
CA GLY A 210 -15.07 17.14 -28.23
C GLY A 210 -15.75 16.28 -27.17
N ALA A 211 -15.02 15.46 -26.40
CA ALA A 211 -15.59 14.63 -25.34
C ALA A 211 -15.48 15.29 -23.95
N ALA A 212 -16.51 15.14 -23.11
CA ALA A 212 -16.50 15.54 -21.69
C ALA A 212 -15.68 14.58 -20.79
N LYS A 213 -15.13 13.49 -21.36
CA LYS A 213 -14.40 12.44 -20.65
C LYS A 213 -12.89 12.61 -20.84
N HIS A 214 -12.14 12.52 -19.75
CA HIS A 214 -10.68 12.57 -19.70
C HIS A 214 -10.19 11.46 -18.76
N ALA A 215 -9.00 10.93 -19.02
CA ALA A 215 -8.42 9.85 -18.20
C ALA A 215 -6.95 10.14 -17.90
N CYS A 216 -6.54 9.88 -16.66
CA CYS A 216 -5.15 9.97 -16.22
C CYS A 216 -4.80 8.65 -15.55
N SER A 217 -3.78 7.95 -16.06
CA SER A 217 -3.31 6.71 -15.44
C SER A 217 -1.78 6.67 -15.47
N TYR A 218 -1.23 6.03 -14.44
CA TYR A 218 0.20 5.75 -14.36
C TYR A 218 0.45 4.26 -14.60
N MET A 219 1.16 3.95 -15.68
CA MET A 219 1.63 2.60 -15.95
C MET A 219 3.12 2.64 -16.19
N GLY A 220 3.87 2.18 -15.20
CA GLY A 220 5.30 2.32 -15.22
C GLY A 220 5.93 1.94 -13.90
N TRP A 221 7.17 2.38 -13.72
CA TRP A 221 8.04 1.88 -12.65
C TRP A 221 8.06 2.77 -11.39
N GLY A 222 7.33 3.88 -11.39
CA GLY A 222 7.34 4.88 -10.32
C GLY A 222 8.65 5.68 -10.26
N VAL A 223 9.31 5.93 -11.39
CA VAL A 223 10.66 6.53 -11.42
C VAL A 223 10.67 7.87 -12.15
N LYS A 224 11.30 8.87 -11.53
CA LYS A 224 11.46 10.22 -12.09
C LYS A 224 12.55 10.24 -13.16
N ALA A 225 12.25 10.75 -14.35
CA ALA A 225 13.19 11.00 -15.44
C ALA A 225 13.99 12.30 -15.24
N ALA A 226 14.73 12.34 -14.13
CA ALA A 226 15.72 13.37 -13.82
C ALA A 226 17.13 12.74 -13.75
N PRO A 227 18.22 13.52 -13.91
CA PRO A 227 19.57 13.05 -13.60
C PRO A 227 19.63 12.66 -12.12
N PHE A 228 19.95 11.39 -11.85
CA PHE A 228 20.07 10.88 -10.48
C PHE A 228 21.55 10.81 -10.12
N LEU A 229 21.93 11.58 -9.09
CA LEU A 229 23.24 11.48 -8.46
C LEU A 229 23.08 10.71 -7.16
N PRO A 230 23.79 9.59 -6.96
CA PRO A 230 23.75 8.90 -5.69
C PRO A 230 24.23 9.86 -4.59
N PRO A 231 23.53 9.89 -3.44
CA PRO A 231 23.90 10.76 -2.34
C PRO A 231 25.32 10.40 -1.85
N PRO A 232 26.18 11.40 -1.56
CA PRO A 232 27.46 11.12 -0.91
C PRO A 232 27.23 10.53 0.49
N PRO A 233 28.24 9.85 1.07
CA PRO A 233 28.18 9.44 2.46
C PRO A 233 27.91 10.66 3.36
N PRO A 234 27.23 10.47 4.51
CA PRO A 234 27.01 11.56 5.44
C PRO A 234 28.36 12.16 5.90
N PRO A 235 28.42 13.47 6.13
CA PRO A 235 29.64 14.09 6.66
C PRO A 235 29.99 13.47 8.01
N VAL A 236 31.29 13.37 8.29
CA VAL A 236 31.78 12.92 9.60
C VAL A 236 31.33 13.94 10.65
N PRO A 237 30.72 13.53 11.77
CA PRO A 237 30.40 14.44 12.85
C PRO A 237 31.66 15.12 13.37
N ASP A 238 31.59 16.42 13.64
CA ASP A 238 32.70 17.12 14.27
C ASP A 238 32.97 16.53 15.66
N GLU A 239 34.25 16.36 15.99
CA GLU A 239 34.67 16.02 17.34
C GLU A 239 34.38 17.18 18.31
N TYR A 240 34.32 16.87 19.61
CA TYR A 240 34.14 17.87 20.66
C TYR A 240 35.22 18.95 20.59
N SER A 241 34.84 20.23 20.68
CA SER A 241 35.81 21.33 20.66
C SER A 241 36.68 21.30 21.92
N ALA A 242 38.01 21.23 21.73
CA ALA A 242 38.98 21.20 22.83
C ALA A 242 39.02 22.48 23.68
N GLU A 243 38.20 23.49 23.39
CA GLU A 243 38.07 24.73 24.16
C GLU A 243 37.34 24.54 25.51
N LEU A 244 36.74 23.37 25.75
CA LEU A 244 36.07 23.01 27.00
C LEU A 244 36.92 22.06 27.88
N VAL A 245 38.24 22.04 27.69
CA VAL A 245 39.15 21.44 28.68
C VAL A 245 39.13 22.31 29.93
N GLU A 246 38.41 21.83 30.96
CA GLU A 246 38.49 22.38 32.32
C GLU A 246 39.96 22.48 32.74
N SER A 247 40.34 23.66 33.21
CA SER A 247 41.64 23.99 33.73
C SER A 247 42.08 22.98 34.80
N ALA A 248 43.16 22.23 34.53
CA ALA A 248 43.75 21.26 35.44
C ALA A 248 44.60 21.89 36.57
N GLU A 249 44.43 23.18 36.86
CA GLU A 249 45.12 23.86 37.95
C GLU A 249 44.11 24.29 39.02
N LEU A 250 43.99 23.49 40.07
CA LEU A 250 43.44 23.95 41.34
C LEU A 250 44.27 25.18 41.78
N PRO A 251 43.66 26.36 42.02
CA PRO A 251 44.41 27.52 42.45
C PRO A 251 45.13 27.20 43.77
N LEU A 252 46.45 27.39 43.79
CA LEU A 252 47.31 27.12 44.94
C LEU A 252 46.78 27.90 46.16
N PHE A 253 46.34 27.18 47.20
CA PHE A 253 45.92 27.78 48.46
C PHE A 253 47.12 28.52 49.06
N LYS A 254 47.15 29.86 48.95
CA LYS A 254 48.16 30.70 49.59
C LYS A 254 47.74 30.86 51.05
N PRO A 255 48.48 30.31 52.04
CA PRO A 255 48.16 30.52 53.45
C PRO A 255 48.22 32.02 53.76
N PRO A 256 47.32 32.55 54.61
CA PRO A 256 47.36 33.96 55.00
C PRO A 256 48.69 34.26 55.70
N GLU A 257 49.37 35.32 55.24
CA GLU A 257 50.58 35.85 55.86
C GLU A 257 50.27 36.29 57.30
N PRO A 258 51.14 35.98 58.29
CA PRO A 258 50.89 36.36 59.68
C PRO A 258 50.79 37.88 59.80
N ALA A 259 49.72 38.36 60.45
CA ALA A 259 49.52 39.78 60.73
C ALA A 259 50.75 40.33 61.45
N ALA A 260 51.36 41.37 60.87
CA ALA A 260 52.41 42.15 61.52
C ALA A 260 51.85 42.80 62.80
N PRO A 261 52.66 42.94 63.86
CA PRO A 261 52.19 43.36 65.18
C PRO A 261 51.61 44.78 65.15
N GLU A 262 50.50 44.96 65.85
CA GLU A 262 49.97 46.26 66.23
C GLU A 262 50.93 46.89 67.26
N ASP A 263 51.86 47.72 66.79
CA ASP A 263 52.54 48.64 67.69
C ASP A 263 51.64 49.87 67.91
N ALA A 264 51.03 49.84 69.08
CA ALA A 264 50.59 51.00 69.83
C ALA A 264 51.77 51.90 70.20
N ALA A 265 51.41 53.13 70.63
CA ALA A 265 52.24 54.21 71.17
C ALA A 265 52.70 55.25 70.13
N GLU A 266 52.60 56.56 70.34
CA GLU A 266 52.11 57.35 71.48
C GLU A 266 51.94 58.81 71.03
N GLU A 267 51.26 59.54 71.90
CA GLU A 267 50.83 60.94 71.87
C GLU A 267 51.99 61.95 72.09
N GLU A 268 51.67 63.25 71.96
CA GLU A 268 52.44 64.47 72.31
C GLU A 268 53.48 65.00 71.28
N ALA A 269 53.54 66.29 70.91
CA ALA A 269 53.05 67.54 71.50
C ALA A 269 52.72 68.61 70.43
#